data_AF-A0A9E0WFC1-F1
#
_entry.id   AF-A0A9E0WFC1-F1
#
_cell.length_a   1.000
_cell.length_b   1.000
_cell.length_c   1.000
_cell.angle_alpha   90.00
_cell.angle_beta   90.00
_cell.angle_gamma   90.00
#
_symmetry.space_group_name_H-M   'P 1'
#
loop_
_entity.id
_entity.type
_entity.pdbx_description
1 polymer ?
#
loop_
_entity_poly.entity_id
_entity_poly.type
_entity_poly.pdbx_seq_one_letter_code
_entity_poly.pdbx_strand_id
1 'polypeptide(L)'
;MTAADQLIATTPVTDRVNLLGLTRQQLETFFTDLGEKRFRAQQVMKWIHHRGVRDFEEMTDLSQSLRTQLGEIAEITPPNIAEQHDSQDGTRKWAIAVDGGSLVEAVLIPEGDRATLCVSSQVGCSLDCTFCSTGKQGFQRDLTAAEIIGQVWLAINSYDAWQSGKGRVVTNVVMMGMGEPLLNFDNVVSAMSLMCDDLAYGLSKRKVTLSTSGVVPNLDRLAEWADVSLAVSLHAPNDALRDQIVPINRKYPIARLLASARAYLDAQTDKKRVVTIEYTLLAGVNDSVEQARELAALLKDYPCKINLIPFNDFPNSGYQRPSGNAVSRFWQVLTDAGFVVTVRTTRGDDIDAACGQLVGEVVDRTRRAERHRAGRGDHSLLESG
;
A
#
# COMPACT_ATOMS: atom_id res chain seq x y z
N MET A 1 -15.66 -2.73 -25.39
CA MET A 1 -14.83 -1.98 -24.44
C MET A 1 -14.80 -2.77 -23.15
N THR A 2 -13.63 -3.19 -22.69
CA THR A 2 -13.48 -3.89 -21.41
C THR A 2 -13.58 -2.91 -20.25
N ALA A 3 -13.84 -3.38 -19.03
CA ALA A 3 -13.85 -2.53 -17.84
C ALA A 3 -12.60 -1.65 -17.80
N ALA A 4 -11.40 -2.24 -17.97
CA ALA A 4 -10.09 -1.58 -18.06
C ALA A 4 -10.03 -0.29 -18.90
N ASP A 5 -10.90 -0.14 -19.91
CA ASP A 5 -10.98 1.03 -20.79
C ASP A 5 -11.46 2.31 -20.09
N GLN A 6 -11.98 2.23 -18.84
CA GLN A 6 -12.54 3.38 -18.11
C GLN A 6 -11.73 3.83 -16.87
N LEU A 7 -10.52 3.32 -16.63
CA LEU A 7 -9.66 3.87 -15.57
C LEU A 7 -9.19 5.29 -15.95
N ILE A 8 -9.55 6.28 -15.15
CA ILE A 8 -9.06 7.65 -15.31
C ILE A 8 -7.99 7.86 -14.23
N ALA A 9 -6.71 7.77 -14.60
CA ALA A 9 -5.64 8.27 -13.74
C ALA A 9 -5.82 9.78 -13.59
N THR A 10 -5.94 10.26 -12.35
CA THR A 10 -6.09 11.69 -12.09
C THR A 10 -4.70 12.33 -12.12
N THR A 11 -4.38 13.04 -13.19
CA THR A 11 -3.20 13.89 -13.29
C THR A 11 -3.53 15.28 -12.71
N PRO A 12 -2.65 15.92 -11.91
CA PRO A 12 -2.85 17.31 -11.50
C PRO A 12 -2.89 18.22 -12.73
N VAL A 13 -3.46 19.42 -12.58
CA VAL A 13 -3.60 20.39 -13.67
C VAL A 13 -2.23 21.00 -13.99
N THR A 14 -1.46 20.28 -14.78
CA THR A 14 -0.26 20.74 -15.48
C THR A 14 -0.57 20.77 -16.97
N ASP A 15 0.03 21.71 -17.72
CA ASP A 15 -0.12 21.75 -19.19
C ASP A 15 0.44 20.48 -19.88
N ARG A 16 1.25 19.69 -19.17
CA ARG A 16 1.86 18.44 -19.64
C ARG A 16 1.30 17.21 -18.93
N VAL A 17 1.19 16.11 -19.67
CA VAL A 17 0.74 14.81 -19.16
C VAL A 17 1.92 14.04 -18.57
N ASN A 18 1.86 13.68 -17.29
CA ASN A 18 2.88 12.82 -16.67
C ASN A 18 2.67 11.35 -17.05
N LEU A 19 3.57 10.81 -17.90
CA LEU A 19 3.46 9.46 -18.45
C LEU A 19 3.80 8.36 -17.43
N LEU A 20 4.45 8.71 -16.31
CA LEU A 20 4.91 7.75 -15.31
C LEU A 20 3.76 6.89 -14.74
N GLY A 21 2.57 7.48 -14.59
CA GLY A 21 1.39 6.85 -14.01
C GLY A 21 0.42 6.24 -15.01
N LEU A 22 0.67 6.37 -16.32
CA LEU A 22 -0.25 5.87 -17.34
C LEU A 22 -0.06 4.37 -17.54
N THR A 23 -1.13 3.60 -17.39
CA THR A 23 -1.16 2.18 -17.76
C THR A 23 -0.80 2.00 -19.24
N ARG A 24 -0.39 0.78 -19.63
CA ARG A 24 -0.11 0.45 -21.02
C ARG A 24 -1.24 0.89 -21.97
N GLN A 25 -2.49 0.62 -21.60
CA GLN A 25 -3.64 0.98 -22.42
C GLN A 25 -3.81 2.51 -22.54
N GLN A 26 -3.70 3.24 -21.43
CA GLN A 26 -3.76 4.71 -21.45
C GLN A 26 -2.62 5.30 -22.28
N LEU A 27 -1.42 4.72 -22.21
CA LEU A 27 -0.28 5.15 -23.01
C LEU A 27 -0.47 4.83 -24.50
N GLU A 28 -1.04 3.67 -24.84
CA GLU A 28 -1.43 3.33 -26.21
C GLU A 28 -2.46 4.31 -26.79
N THR A 29 -3.46 4.71 -25.98
CA THR A 29 -4.43 5.76 -26.36
C THR A 29 -3.73 7.10 -26.57
N PHE A 30 -2.89 7.53 -25.61
CA PHE A 30 -2.12 8.77 -25.71
C PHE A 30 -1.33 8.87 -27.03
N PHE A 31 -0.59 7.81 -27.41
CA PHE A 31 0.12 7.81 -28.69
C PHE A 31 -0.82 7.78 -29.90
N THR A 32 -1.93 7.06 -29.83
CA THR A 32 -2.90 7.00 -30.94
C THR A 32 -3.52 8.38 -31.20
N ASP A 33 -3.83 9.15 -30.15
CA ASP A 33 -4.40 10.50 -30.25
C ASP A 33 -3.41 11.51 -30.85
N LEU A 34 -2.10 11.25 -30.74
CA LEU A 34 -1.04 12.03 -31.41
C LEU A 34 -0.82 11.62 -32.87
N GLY A 35 -1.55 10.63 -33.38
CA GLY A 35 -1.35 10.05 -34.72
C GLY A 35 -0.18 9.07 -34.82
N GLU A 36 0.39 8.65 -33.68
CA GLU A 36 1.48 7.68 -33.61
C GLU A 36 0.96 6.23 -33.53
N LYS A 37 1.83 5.28 -33.87
CA LYS A 37 1.50 3.85 -33.80
C LYS A 37 1.55 3.34 -32.35
N ARG A 38 0.63 2.45 -31.97
CA ARG A 38 0.53 1.87 -30.62
C ARG A 38 1.84 1.29 -30.05
N PHE A 39 2.73 0.76 -30.89
CA PHE A 39 4.00 0.20 -30.41
C PHE A 39 4.92 1.26 -29.79
N ARG A 40 4.73 2.56 -30.08
CA ARG A 40 5.47 3.65 -29.43
C ARG A 40 5.28 3.67 -27.92
N ALA A 41 4.08 3.37 -27.45
CA ALA A 41 3.80 3.19 -26.03
C ALA A 41 4.71 2.13 -25.40
N GLN A 42 4.93 1.01 -26.09
CA GLN A 42 5.78 -0.08 -25.60
C GLN A 42 7.26 0.32 -25.50
N GLN A 43 7.74 1.17 -26.41
CA GLN A 43 9.11 1.69 -26.36
C GLN A 43 9.27 2.61 -25.17
N VAL A 44 8.40 3.61 -25.05
CA VAL A 44 8.44 4.60 -23.96
C VAL A 44 8.28 3.95 -22.59
N MET A 45 7.35 3.00 -22.45
CA MET A 45 7.13 2.28 -21.20
C MET A 45 8.39 1.53 -20.72
N LYS A 46 9.12 0.89 -21.64
CA LYS A 46 10.40 0.24 -21.32
C LYS A 46 11.48 1.25 -20.92
N TRP A 47 11.57 2.39 -21.60
CA TRP A 47 12.52 3.45 -21.22
C TRP A 47 12.26 3.95 -19.80
N ILE A 48 10.99 4.21 -19.47
CA ILE A 48 10.60 4.69 -18.14
C ILE A 48 10.87 3.62 -17.07
N HIS A 49 10.35 2.41 -17.26
CA HIS A 49 10.22 1.44 -16.16
C HIS A 49 11.27 0.32 -16.16
N HIS A 50 11.91 0.02 -17.30
CA HIS A 50 13.05 -0.92 -17.30
C HIS A 50 14.39 -0.21 -17.11
N ARG A 51 14.48 1.06 -17.53
CA ARG A 51 15.75 1.80 -17.62
C ARG A 51 15.80 3.06 -16.75
N GLY A 52 14.68 3.49 -16.16
CA GLY A 52 14.67 4.70 -15.33
C GLY A 52 14.89 6.00 -16.11
N VAL A 53 14.68 6.00 -17.42
CA VAL A 53 14.92 7.19 -18.24
C VAL A 53 13.72 8.13 -18.13
N ARG A 54 14.02 9.39 -17.85
CA ARG A 54 13.03 10.48 -17.72
C ARG A 54 13.11 11.49 -18.86
N ASP A 55 14.28 11.64 -19.47
CA ASP A 55 14.47 12.54 -20.60
C ASP A 55 14.09 11.83 -21.90
N PHE A 56 13.19 12.44 -22.67
CA PHE A 56 12.81 11.89 -23.97
C PHE A 56 13.98 11.87 -24.94
N GLU A 57 14.95 12.80 -24.86
CA GLU A 57 16.12 12.86 -25.75
C GLU A 57 17.02 11.62 -25.67
N GLU A 58 17.02 10.92 -24.53
CA GLU A 58 17.76 9.67 -24.34
C GLU A 58 17.09 8.47 -25.04
N MET A 59 15.83 8.60 -25.48
CA MET A 59 15.08 7.52 -26.12
C MET A 59 15.46 7.38 -27.60
N THR A 60 16.63 6.78 -27.85
CA THR A 60 17.28 6.73 -29.17
C THR A 60 16.50 5.95 -30.26
N ASP A 61 15.51 5.14 -29.87
CA ASP A 61 14.66 4.37 -30.79
C ASP A 61 13.34 5.09 -31.16
N LEU A 62 13.19 6.33 -30.72
CA LEU A 62 12.17 7.28 -31.18
C LEU A 62 12.76 8.23 -32.24
N SER A 63 11.93 8.76 -33.14
CA SER A 63 12.38 9.81 -34.06
C SER A 63 12.61 11.11 -33.30
N GLN A 64 13.52 11.94 -33.79
CA GLN A 64 13.78 13.26 -33.21
C GLN A 64 12.50 14.12 -33.11
N SER A 65 11.67 14.09 -34.16
CA SER A 65 10.39 14.81 -34.18
C SER A 65 9.47 14.41 -33.03
N LEU A 66 9.38 13.10 -32.74
CA LEU A 66 8.53 12.58 -31.67
C LEU A 66 9.09 12.94 -30.30
N ARG A 67 10.41 12.90 -30.12
CA ARG A 67 11.05 13.32 -28.86
C ARG A 67 10.78 14.80 -28.56
N THR A 68 10.92 15.67 -29.56
CA THR A 68 10.62 17.10 -29.43
C THR A 68 9.15 17.32 -29.06
N GLN A 69 8.22 16.68 -29.78
CA GLN A 69 6.78 16.80 -29.48
C GLN A 69 6.45 16.32 -28.07
N LEU A 70 7.00 15.18 -27.63
CA LEU A 70 6.79 14.67 -26.26
C LEU A 70 7.30 15.65 -25.20
N GLY A 71 8.44 16.30 -25.43
CA GLY A 71 8.98 17.32 -24.50
C GLY A 71 8.07 18.53 -24.29
N GLU A 72 7.21 18.84 -25.26
CA GLU A 72 6.24 19.95 -25.19
C GLU A 72 4.97 19.57 -24.42
N ILE A 73 4.47 18.34 -24.60
CA ILE A 73 3.12 17.95 -24.12
C ILE A 73 3.12 16.94 -22.98
N ALA A 74 4.26 16.34 -22.67
CA ALA A 74 4.38 15.25 -21.70
C ALA A 74 5.61 15.40 -20.82
N GLU A 75 5.62 14.66 -19.72
CA GLU A 75 6.77 14.56 -18.82
C GLU A 75 6.82 13.21 -18.12
N ILE A 76 7.96 12.91 -17.50
CA ILE A 76 8.18 11.71 -16.69
C ILE A 76 8.77 12.18 -15.36
N THR A 77 7.89 12.55 -14.44
CA THR A 77 8.28 13.18 -13.17
C THR A 77 7.87 12.26 -12.02
N PRO A 78 8.79 11.46 -11.44
CA PRO A 78 8.55 10.81 -10.16
C PRO A 78 8.50 11.86 -9.04
N PRO A 79 7.88 11.54 -7.89
CA PRO A 79 7.99 12.40 -6.71
C PRO A 79 9.45 12.47 -6.22
N ASN A 80 9.74 13.38 -5.29
CA ASN A 80 11.10 13.59 -4.82
C ASN A 80 11.34 12.94 -3.46
N ILE A 81 12.51 12.35 -3.26
CA ILE A 81 12.94 11.89 -1.93
C ILE A 81 13.37 13.12 -1.12
N ALA A 82 12.65 13.41 -0.04
CA ALA A 82 13.03 14.45 0.91
C ALA A 82 14.07 13.92 1.91
N GLU A 83 13.86 12.70 2.41
CA GLU A 83 14.76 12.04 3.33
C GLU A 83 14.88 10.54 3.04
N GLN A 84 16.03 9.97 3.37
CA GLN A 84 16.27 8.53 3.31
C GLN A 84 16.92 8.07 4.61
N HIS A 85 16.43 6.95 5.15
CA HIS A 85 16.93 6.32 6.37
C HIS A 85 17.22 4.85 6.11
N ASP A 86 18.39 4.39 6.53
CA ASP A 86 18.88 3.02 6.34
C ASP A 86 19.03 2.33 7.70
N SER A 87 18.27 1.25 7.92
CA SER A 87 18.32 0.42 9.12
C SER A 87 19.51 -0.53 9.10
N GLN A 88 19.98 -0.91 10.29
CA GLN A 88 21.00 -1.95 10.44
C GLN A 88 20.56 -3.32 9.90
N ASP A 89 19.25 -3.59 9.81
CA ASP A 89 18.72 -4.84 9.28
C ASP A 89 18.59 -4.86 7.74
N GLY A 90 19.07 -3.80 7.07
CA GLY A 90 18.99 -3.59 5.63
C GLY A 90 17.70 -2.95 5.13
N THR A 91 16.71 -2.72 6.00
CA THR A 91 15.47 -1.99 5.66
C THR A 91 15.83 -0.55 5.29
N ARG A 92 15.26 -0.04 4.19
CA ARG A 92 15.40 1.36 3.79
C ARG A 92 14.05 2.03 3.77
N LYS A 93 13.94 3.20 4.40
CA LYS A 93 12.76 4.07 4.37
C LYS A 93 13.07 5.34 3.60
N TRP A 94 12.09 5.78 2.81
CA TRP A 94 12.11 7.09 2.15
C TRP A 94 10.92 7.93 2.62
N ALA A 95 11.18 9.18 3.00
CA ALA A 95 10.17 10.21 3.06
C ALA A 95 10.11 10.91 1.69
N ILE A 96 8.94 10.88 1.07
CA ILE A 96 8.73 11.24 -0.33
C ILE A 96 7.82 12.47 -0.37
N ALA A 97 8.36 13.56 -0.90
CA ALA A 97 7.64 14.79 -1.12
C ALA A 97 6.65 14.64 -2.27
N VAL A 98 5.40 14.94 -1.96
CA VAL A 98 4.27 14.90 -2.90
C VAL A 98 3.60 16.27 -2.95
N ASP A 99 2.83 16.51 -4.01
CA ASP A 99 2.19 17.81 -4.23
C ASP A 99 1.30 18.22 -3.04
N GLY A 100 1.34 19.51 -2.68
CA GLY A 100 0.62 20.02 -1.51
C GLY A 100 1.45 20.06 -0.22
N GLY A 101 2.78 19.89 -0.32
CA GLY A 101 3.73 20.13 0.77
C GLY A 101 3.69 19.08 1.87
N SER A 102 3.24 17.86 1.55
CA SER A 102 3.18 16.74 2.48
C SER A 102 4.20 15.66 2.10
N LEU A 103 4.58 14.84 3.08
CA LEU A 103 5.46 13.70 2.90
C LEU A 103 4.68 12.41 3.09
N VAL A 104 4.83 11.47 2.16
CA VAL A 104 4.42 10.07 2.33
C VAL A 104 5.64 9.18 2.46
N GLU A 105 5.48 8.01 3.05
CA GLU A 105 6.62 7.10 3.27
C GLU A 105 6.53 5.84 2.40
N ALA A 106 7.68 5.36 1.95
CA ALA A 106 7.83 4.05 1.33
C ALA A 106 8.96 3.29 2.05
N VAL A 107 8.85 1.96 2.14
CA VAL A 107 9.82 1.14 2.88
C VAL A 107 10.17 -0.12 2.11
N LEU A 108 11.45 -0.34 1.82
CA LEU A 108 11.95 -1.60 1.24
C LEU A 108 12.53 -2.49 2.32
N ILE A 109 12.00 -3.72 2.42
CA ILE A 109 12.39 -4.71 3.42
C ILE A 109 13.07 -5.90 2.71
N PRO A 110 14.40 -6.03 2.76
CA PRO A 110 15.11 -7.18 2.19
C PRO A 110 15.03 -8.40 3.11
N GLU A 111 14.87 -9.60 2.57
CA GLU A 111 14.84 -10.85 3.33
C GLU A 111 15.33 -12.02 2.47
N GLY A 112 16.58 -12.43 2.64
CA GLY A 112 17.18 -13.49 1.82
C GLY A 112 17.21 -13.09 0.35
N ASP A 113 16.52 -13.85 -0.52
CA ASP A 113 16.43 -13.63 -1.96
C ASP A 113 15.22 -12.77 -2.40
N ARG A 114 14.43 -12.27 -1.44
CA ARG A 114 13.27 -11.40 -1.68
C ARG A 114 13.49 -10.01 -1.09
N ALA A 115 12.85 -9.02 -1.67
CA ALA A 115 12.77 -7.67 -1.14
C ALA A 115 11.36 -7.11 -1.39
N THR A 116 10.70 -6.71 -0.30
CA THR A 116 9.31 -6.27 -0.32
C THR A 116 9.24 -4.75 -0.14
N LEU A 117 8.69 -4.06 -1.13
CA LEU A 117 8.44 -2.63 -1.06
C LEU A 117 7.02 -2.37 -0.54
N CYS A 118 6.94 -1.65 0.58
CA CYS A 118 5.72 -1.11 1.15
C CYS A 118 5.44 0.26 0.51
N VAL A 119 4.28 0.40 -0.14
CA VAL A 119 3.90 1.59 -0.92
C VAL A 119 2.67 2.25 -0.29
N SER A 120 2.71 3.58 -0.19
CA SER A 120 1.61 4.44 0.24
C SER A 120 0.63 4.72 -0.91
N SER A 121 -0.66 4.84 -0.60
CA SER A 121 -1.73 5.13 -1.55
C SER A 121 -2.43 6.47 -1.30
N GLN A 122 -2.28 7.07 -0.13
CA GLN A 122 -2.90 8.36 0.22
C GLN A 122 -1.95 9.19 1.08
N VAL A 123 -2.19 10.50 1.14
CA VAL A 123 -1.57 11.39 2.12
C VAL A 123 -2.42 11.39 3.39
N GLY A 124 -1.97 10.64 4.39
CA GLY A 124 -2.76 10.31 5.57
C GLY A 124 -3.78 9.19 5.31
N CYS A 125 -4.73 8.98 6.22
CA CYS A 125 -5.79 7.97 6.06
C CYS A 125 -7.07 8.39 6.77
N SER A 126 -8.21 8.28 6.08
CA SER A 126 -9.50 8.71 6.62
C SER A 126 -10.17 7.69 7.54
N LEU A 127 -9.71 6.43 7.57
CA LEU A 127 -10.36 5.31 8.26
C LEU A 127 -10.21 5.28 9.79
N ASP A 128 -9.28 6.05 10.35
CA ASP A 128 -9.17 6.27 11.80
C ASP A 128 -8.97 4.98 12.63
N CYS A 129 -8.18 4.02 12.12
CA CYS A 129 -7.79 2.85 12.91
C CYS A 129 -6.97 3.32 14.13
N THR A 130 -7.41 2.97 15.33
CA THR A 130 -6.92 3.62 16.57
C THR A 130 -5.45 3.30 16.87
N PHE A 131 -4.97 2.15 16.40
CA PHE A 131 -3.60 1.66 16.53
C PHE A 131 -2.71 2.04 15.33
N CYS A 132 -3.17 2.89 14.40
CA CYS A 132 -2.40 3.30 13.22
C CYS A 132 -1.91 4.74 13.37
N SER A 133 -0.60 4.99 13.24
CA SER A 133 -0.03 6.35 13.30
C SER A 133 -0.59 7.24 12.19
N THR A 134 -0.68 6.72 10.97
CA THR A 134 -1.24 7.44 9.81
C THR A 134 -2.70 7.86 10.02
N GLY A 135 -3.52 7.04 10.68
CA GLY A 135 -4.91 7.37 10.98
C GLY A 135 -5.05 8.62 11.87
N LYS A 136 -4.12 8.81 12.81
CA LYS A 136 -4.13 9.93 13.76
C LYS A 136 -3.75 11.28 13.15
N GLN A 137 -3.05 11.28 12.01
CA GLN A 137 -2.67 12.50 11.31
C GLN A 137 -3.78 13.07 10.43
N GLY A 138 -4.88 12.34 10.28
CA GLY A 138 -5.98 12.72 9.40
C GLY A 138 -5.71 12.39 7.96
N PHE A 139 -6.36 13.14 7.06
CA PHE A 139 -6.36 12.86 5.63
C PHE A 139 -6.27 14.18 4.87
N GLN A 140 -5.47 14.20 3.81
CA GLN A 140 -5.35 15.35 2.92
C GLN A 140 -5.94 15.05 1.53
N ARG A 141 -5.36 14.08 0.80
CA ARG A 141 -5.77 13.70 -0.56
C ARG A 141 -5.31 12.29 -0.91
N ASP A 142 -5.87 11.80 -2.01
CA ASP A 142 -5.37 10.62 -2.70
C ASP A 142 -4.06 10.90 -3.44
N LEU A 143 -3.19 9.90 -3.50
CA LEU A 143 -2.02 9.94 -4.38
C LEU A 143 -2.43 9.62 -5.82
N THR A 144 -1.81 10.29 -6.77
CA THR A 144 -1.99 9.98 -8.19
C THR A 144 -1.33 8.65 -8.54
N ALA A 145 -1.70 8.05 -9.67
CA ALA A 145 -1.05 6.83 -10.16
C ALA A 145 0.47 7.03 -10.31
N ALA A 146 0.91 8.21 -10.76
CA ALA A 146 2.32 8.57 -10.92
C ALA A 146 3.05 8.66 -9.57
N GLU A 147 2.40 9.16 -8.53
CA GLU A 147 2.98 9.20 -7.17
C GLU A 147 3.05 7.81 -6.52
N ILE A 148 2.08 6.93 -6.79
CA ILE A 148 2.09 5.55 -6.28
C ILE A 148 3.18 4.73 -6.98
N ILE A 149 3.16 4.66 -8.31
CA ILE A 149 4.15 3.89 -9.07
C ILE A 149 5.54 4.53 -9.02
N GLY A 150 5.58 5.84 -8.79
CA GLY A 150 6.81 6.60 -8.53
C GLY A 150 7.55 6.14 -7.29
N GLN A 151 6.87 5.59 -6.28
CA GLN A 151 7.55 4.99 -5.12
C GLN A 151 8.35 3.73 -5.51
N VAL A 152 7.82 2.91 -6.43
CA VAL A 152 8.56 1.75 -7.00
C VAL A 152 9.73 2.23 -7.82
N TRP A 153 9.50 3.25 -8.65
CA TRP A 153 10.52 3.87 -9.49
C TRP A 153 11.69 4.41 -8.63
N LEU A 154 11.38 5.19 -7.59
CA LEU A 154 12.34 5.78 -6.66
C LEU A 154 13.12 4.72 -5.89
N ALA A 155 12.44 3.67 -5.41
CA ALA A 155 13.11 2.58 -4.73
C ALA A 155 14.19 1.97 -5.64
N ILE A 156 13.86 1.60 -6.88
CA ILE A 156 14.83 1.03 -7.82
C ILE A 156 15.96 2.02 -8.14
N ASN A 157 15.60 3.28 -8.40
CA ASN A 157 16.56 4.33 -8.73
C ASN A 157 17.56 4.61 -7.60
N SER A 158 17.11 4.57 -6.33
CA SER A 158 17.96 4.84 -5.16
C SER A 158 19.05 3.77 -4.94
N TYR A 159 18.92 2.61 -5.56
CA TYR A 159 19.94 1.55 -5.58
C TYR A 159 20.72 1.50 -6.90
N ASP A 160 20.46 2.41 -7.84
CA ASP A 160 20.99 2.39 -9.21
C ASP A 160 20.82 1.00 -9.88
N ALA A 161 19.67 0.37 -9.63
CA ALA A 161 19.46 -1.06 -9.86
C ALA A 161 18.45 -1.34 -11.00
N TRP A 162 18.44 -0.49 -12.03
CA TRP A 162 17.59 -0.62 -13.19
C TRP A 162 17.92 -1.90 -13.97
N GLN A 163 17.05 -2.90 -13.86
CA GLN A 163 17.21 -4.17 -14.54
C GLN A 163 15.86 -4.79 -14.90
N SER A 164 15.80 -5.39 -16.10
CA SER A 164 14.68 -6.20 -16.53
C SER A 164 14.94 -7.68 -16.23
N GLY A 165 13.90 -8.44 -15.87
CA GLY A 165 14.03 -9.88 -15.61
C GLY A 165 14.40 -10.24 -14.18
N LYS A 166 15.33 -11.19 -14.01
CA LYS A 166 15.75 -11.71 -12.69
C LYS A 166 16.77 -10.78 -12.03
N GLY A 167 16.82 -10.80 -10.69
CA GLY A 167 17.81 -10.04 -9.90
C GLY A 167 17.33 -8.67 -9.41
N ARG A 168 16.08 -8.28 -9.73
CA ARG A 168 15.48 -7.00 -9.33
C ARG A 168 15.57 -6.73 -7.83
N VAL A 169 15.89 -5.48 -7.49
CA VAL A 169 15.93 -5.00 -6.09
C VAL A 169 14.55 -4.96 -5.44
N VAL A 170 13.48 -4.77 -6.23
CA VAL A 170 12.10 -4.94 -5.77
C VAL A 170 11.54 -6.23 -6.35
N THR A 171 11.25 -7.21 -5.49
CA THR A 171 10.66 -8.49 -5.93
C THR A 171 9.19 -8.60 -5.57
N ASN A 172 8.74 -7.87 -4.55
CA ASN A 172 7.39 -7.88 -4.02
C ASN A 172 6.95 -6.44 -3.72
N VAL A 173 5.66 -6.16 -3.89
CA VAL A 173 5.05 -4.89 -3.50
C VAL A 173 3.83 -5.15 -2.63
N VAL A 174 3.69 -4.41 -1.54
CA VAL A 174 2.51 -4.44 -0.67
C VAL A 174 1.94 -3.04 -0.53
N MET A 175 0.63 -2.90 -0.74
CA MET A 175 -0.12 -1.67 -0.50
C MET A 175 -0.49 -1.59 1.00
N MET A 176 0.55 -1.46 1.83
CA MET A 176 0.46 -1.42 3.30
C MET A 176 1.17 -0.19 3.88
N GLY A 177 1.45 0.81 3.04
CA GLY A 177 2.00 2.09 3.47
C GLY A 177 0.90 2.99 4.06
N MET A 178 0.97 4.28 3.80
CA MET A 178 -0.03 5.25 4.23
C MET A 178 -1.29 5.20 3.35
N GLY A 179 -2.46 5.13 3.98
CA GLY A 179 -3.77 5.20 3.32
C GLY A 179 -4.54 3.89 3.25
N GLU A 180 -5.81 3.99 2.85
CA GLU A 180 -6.66 2.86 2.47
C GLU A 180 -6.70 2.74 0.94
N PRO A 181 -6.06 1.71 0.34
CA PRO A 181 -5.94 1.61 -1.11
C PRO A 181 -7.29 1.58 -1.82
N LEU A 182 -8.32 0.96 -1.23
CA LEU A 182 -9.64 0.91 -1.85
C LEU A 182 -10.40 2.23 -1.82
N LEU A 183 -9.97 3.24 -1.05
CA LEU A 183 -10.52 4.60 -1.15
C LEU A 183 -9.88 5.41 -2.28
N ASN A 184 -8.71 5.00 -2.77
CA ASN A 184 -8.04 5.58 -3.93
C ASN A 184 -8.03 4.60 -5.11
N PHE A 185 -9.22 4.11 -5.47
CA PHE A 185 -9.39 2.92 -6.31
C PHE A 185 -8.70 3.05 -7.68
N ASP A 186 -9.00 4.09 -8.45
CA ASP A 186 -8.56 4.18 -9.85
C ASP A 186 -7.02 4.33 -9.97
N ASN A 187 -6.42 5.16 -9.11
CA ASN A 187 -4.96 5.36 -9.12
C ASN A 187 -4.23 4.10 -8.63
N VAL A 188 -4.75 3.43 -7.61
CA VAL A 188 -4.16 2.18 -7.07
C VAL A 188 -4.25 1.05 -8.09
N VAL A 189 -5.40 0.87 -8.73
CA VAL A 189 -5.56 -0.15 -9.79
C VAL A 189 -4.60 0.13 -10.96
N SER A 190 -4.49 1.38 -11.39
CA SER A 190 -3.56 1.77 -12.47
C SER A 190 -2.10 1.47 -12.09
N ALA A 191 -1.68 1.82 -10.88
CA ALA A 191 -0.33 1.53 -10.40
C ALA A 191 -0.06 0.02 -10.25
N MET A 192 -1.00 -0.78 -9.72
CA MET A 192 -0.85 -2.23 -9.63
C MET A 192 -0.78 -2.90 -11.02
N SER A 193 -1.52 -2.37 -12.00
CA SER A 193 -1.43 -2.80 -13.38
C SER A 193 -0.01 -2.58 -13.92
N LEU A 194 0.58 -1.40 -13.70
CA LEU A 194 1.97 -1.10 -14.05
C LEU A 194 2.99 -1.98 -13.30
N MET A 195 2.77 -2.28 -12.03
CA MET A 195 3.61 -3.21 -11.26
C MET A 195 3.66 -4.60 -11.91
N CYS A 196 2.55 -5.05 -12.49
CA CYS A 196 2.43 -6.38 -13.08
C CYS A 196 2.78 -6.45 -14.58
N ASP A 197 2.78 -5.33 -15.31
CA ASP A 197 3.01 -5.32 -16.77
C ASP A 197 4.46 -5.68 -17.12
N ASP A 198 4.65 -6.58 -18.07
CA ASP A 198 5.96 -7.06 -18.54
C ASP A 198 6.79 -6.00 -19.28
N LEU A 199 6.16 -4.92 -19.75
CA LEU A 199 6.83 -3.74 -20.30
C LEU A 199 7.20 -2.71 -19.23
N ALA A 200 6.83 -2.97 -17.97
CA ALA A 200 7.22 -2.22 -16.80
C ALA A 200 7.94 -3.13 -15.78
N TYR A 201 7.36 -3.39 -14.61
CA TYR A 201 8.09 -4.11 -13.57
C TYR A 201 7.92 -5.62 -13.65
N GLY A 202 6.93 -6.13 -14.38
CA GLY A 202 6.69 -7.55 -14.61
C GLY A 202 6.68 -8.36 -13.31
N LEU A 203 6.09 -7.80 -12.24
CA LEU A 203 5.95 -8.50 -10.98
C LEU A 203 4.81 -9.52 -11.10
N SER A 204 5.02 -10.70 -10.51
CA SER A 204 3.94 -11.69 -10.44
C SER A 204 2.76 -11.10 -9.65
N LYS A 205 1.54 -11.38 -10.11
CA LYS A 205 0.28 -11.14 -9.40
C LYS A 205 0.26 -11.69 -7.96
N ARG A 206 1.06 -12.74 -7.69
CA ARG A 206 1.25 -13.33 -6.35
C ARG A 206 2.21 -12.54 -5.44
N LYS A 207 2.96 -11.60 -6.02
CA LYS A 207 3.97 -10.77 -5.35
C LYS A 207 3.55 -9.32 -5.20
N VAL A 208 2.44 -8.91 -5.81
CA VAL A 208 1.74 -7.65 -5.54
C VAL A 208 0.56 -7.95 -4.64
N THR A 209 0.51 -7.32 -3.46
CA THR A 209 -0.56 -7.54 -2.47
C THR A 209 -1.26 -6.23 -2.14
N LEU A 210 -2.58 -6.19 -2.36
CA LEU A 210 -3.44 -5.11 -1.86
C LEU A 210 -3.91 -5.47 -0.45
N SER A 211 -3.70 -4.59 0.53
CA SER A 211 -4.28 -4.71 1.86
C SER A 211 -5.45 -3.75 2.00
N THR A 212 -6.54 -4.17 2.65
CA THR A 212 -7.70 -3.32 2.91
C THR A 212 -8.29 -3.54 4.30
N SER A 213 -8.77 -2.45 4.90
CA SER A 213 -9.57 -2.47 6.14
C SER A 213 -11.05 -2.80 5.87
N GLY A 214 -11.46 -2.90 4.61
CA GLY A 214 -12.76 -3.43 4.21
C GLY A 214 -13.75 -2.39 3.67
N VAL A 215 -13.34 -1.63 2.65
CA VAL A 215 -14.27 -0.80 1.86
C VAL A 215 -15.03 -1.69 0.87
N VAL A 216 -16.04 -2.41 1.39
CA VAL A 216 -16.72 -3.50 0.66
C VAL A 216 -17.18 -3.13 -0.76
N PRO A 217 -17.85 -1.99 -1.02
CA PRO A 217 -18.29 -1.68 -2.38
C PRO A 217 -17.14 -1.60 -3.41
N ASN A 218 -15.97 -1.14 -2.99
CA ASN A 218 -14.80 -1.07 -3.87
C ASN A 218 -14.06 -2.41 -3.93
N LEU A 219 -14.14 -3.24 -2.89
CA LEU A 219 -13.62 -4.61 -2.93
C LEU A 219 -14.43 -5.49 -3.89
N ASP A 220 -15.76 -5.35 -3.87
CA ASP A 220 -16.67 -6.06 -4.79
C ASP A 220 -16.34 -5.72 -6.25
N ARG A 221 -16.03 -4.44 -6.53
CA ARG A 221 -15.61 -3.97 -7.85
C ARG A 221 -14.22 -4.47 -8.25
N LEU A 222 -13.29 -4.62 -7.30
CA LEU A 222 -11.87 -4.88 -7.57
C LEU A 222 -11.62 -6.07 -8.51
N ALA A 223 -12.45 -7.11 -8.43
CA ALA A 223 -12.31 -8.33 -9.22
C ALA A 223 -12.39 -8.10 -10.74
N GLU A 224 -13.07 -7.03 -11.18
CA GLU A 224 -13.19 -6.66 -12.60
C GLU A 224 -11.92 -5.98 -13.14
N TRP A 225 -11.07 -5.48 -12.26
CA TRP A 225 -10.01 -4.53 -12.61
C TRP A 225 -8.61 -5.01 -12.24
N ALA A 226 -8.47 -5.80 -11.18
CA ALA A 226 -7.18 -6.22 -10.67
C ALA A 226 -7.18 -7.69 -10.27
N ASP A 227 -6.15 -8.38 -10.72
CA ASP A 227 -5.86 -9.77 -10.37
C ASP A 227 -4.54 -9.80 -9.58
N VAL A 228 -4.61 -9.49 -8.27
CA VAL A 228 -3.46 -9.40 -7.35
C VAL A 228 -3.72 -10.22 -6.09
N SER A 229 -2.74 -10.32 -5.19
CA SER A 229 -2.96 -10.96 -3.88
C SER A 229 -3.75 -10.02 -2.97
N LEU A 230 -4.59 -10.58 -2.09
CA LEU A 230 -5.43 -9.81 -1.18
C LEU A 230 -5.07 -10.11 0.27
N ALA A 231 -4.85 -9.05 1.04
CA ALA A 231 -4.76 -9.07 2.48
C ALA A 231 -5.94 -8.29 3.10
N VAL A 232 -6.50 -8.80 4.19
CA VAL A 232 -7.59 -8.16 4.94
C VAL A 232 -7.08 -7.79 6.33
N SER A 233 -7.12 -6.49 6.62
CA SER A 233 -6.84 -5.90 7.93
C SER A 233 -8.02 -6.16 8.89
N LEU A 234 -8.04 -7.37 9.46
CA LEU A 234 -9.16 -7.84 10.30
C LEU A 234 -9.02 -7.36 11.75
N HIS A 235 -7.92 -7.71 12.40
CA HIS A 235 -7.47 -7.24 13.73
C HIS A 235 -8.39 -7.52 14.94
N ALA A 236 -9.56 -8.13 14.77
CA ALA A 236 -10.41 -8.55 15.88
C ALA A 236 -11.25 -9.78 15.47
N PRO A 237 -11.61 -10.66 16.42
CA PRO A 237 -12.37 -11.88 16.14
C PRO A 237 -13.88 -11.66 16.13
N ASN A 238 -14.37 -10.48 16.55
CA ASN A 238 -15.79 -10.15 16.63
C ASN A 238 -16.03 -8.66 16.33
N ASP A 239 -17.26 -8.33 15.92
CA ASP A 239 -17.63 -6.97 15.50
C ASP A 239 -17.54 -5.95 16.66
N ALA A 240 -17.88 -6.35 17.88
CA ALA A 240 -17.87 -5.43 19.03
C ALA A 240 -16.47 -4.88 19.34
N LEU A 241 -15.45 -5.72 19.25
CA LEU A 241 -14.06 -5.28 19.37
C LEU A 241 -13.61 -4.55 18.11
N ARG A 242 -13.96 -5.07 16.92
CA ARG A 242 -13.52 -4.47 15.66
C ARG A 242 -14.05 -3.06 15.46
N ASP A 243 -15.28 -2.77 15.89
CA ASP A 243 -15.87 -1.43 15.89
C ASP A 243 -15.04 -0.42 16.68
N GLN A 244 -14.36 -0.86 17.74
CA GLN A 244 -13.54 0.01 18.58
C GLN A 244 -12.21 0.34 17.91
N ILE A 245 -11.53 -0.66 17.35
CA ILE A 245 -10.16 -0.50 16.84
C ILE A 245 -10.07 -0.21 15.33
N VAL A 246 -11.08 -0.60 14.55
CA VAL A 246 -11.20 -0.41 13.09
C VAL A 246 -12.60 0.14 12.77
N PRO A 247 -12.83 1.45 12.93
CA PRO A 247 -14.18 2.06 12.92
C PRO A 247 -15.04 1.79 11.69
N ILE A 248 -14.44 1.54 10.52
CA ILE A 248 -15.15 1.20 9.28
C ILE A 248 -16.01 -0.07 9.42
N ASN A 249 -15.73 -0.92 10.42
CA ASN A 249 -16.52 -2.11 10.71
C ASN A 249 -18.00 -1.82 10.99
N ARG A 250 -18.31 -0.68 11.62
CA ARG A 250 -19.71 -0.26 11.87
C ARG A 250 -20.51 -0.11 10.58
N LYS A 251 -19.84 0.24 9.47
CA LYS A 251 -20.43 0.36 8.14
C LYS A 251 -20.40 -0.97 7.37
N TYR A 252 -19.31 -1.71 7.51
CA TYR A 252 -19.07 -2.97 6.83
C TYR A 252 -18.59 -4.04 7.84
N PRO A 253 -19.52 -4.75 8.51
CA PRO A 253 -19.20 -5.75 9.52
C PRO A 253 -18.37 -6.92 8.98
N ILE A 254 -17.72 -7.67 9.89
CA ILE A 254 -16.79 -8.76 9.55
C ILE A 254 -17.37 -9.74 8.54
N ALA A 255 -18.61 -10.20 8.76
CA ALA A 255 -19.25 -11.18 7.88
C ALA A 255 -19.35 -10.67 6.43
N ARG A 256 -19.70 -9.38 6.25
CA ARG A 256 -19.80 -8.75 4.93
C ARG A 256 -18.43 -8.58 4.29
N LEU A 257 -17.44 -8.16 5.07
CA LEU A 257 -16.05 -8.03 4.61
C LEU A 257 -15.48 -9.36 4.13
N LEU A 258 -15.59 -10.42 4.94
CA LEU A 258 -15.08 -11.75 4.58
C LEU A 258 -15.80 -12.33 3.35
N ALA A 259 -17.12 -12.13 3.25
CA ALA A 259 -17.89 -12.53 2.07
C ALA A 259 -17.41 -11.83 0.79
N SER A 260 -17.20 -10.51 0.84
CA SER A 260 -16.67 -9.71 -0.28
C SER A 260 -15.25 -10.14 -0.66
N ALA A 261 -14.37 -10.34 0.32
CA ALA A 261 -12.99 -10.81 0.09
C ALA A 261 -12.94 -12.22 -0.51
N ARG A 262 -13.87 -13.10 -0.12
CA ARG A 262 -14.04 -14.42 -0.74
C ARG A 262 -14.51 -14.30 -2.19
N ALA A 263 -15.55 -13.49 -2.43
CA ALA A 263 -16.07 -13.27 -3.77
C ALA A 263 -15.00 -12.72 -4.73
N TYR A 264 -14.12 -11.84 -4.23
CA TYR A 264 -12.96 -11.36 -4.99
C TYR A 264 -12.08 -12.52 -5.47
N LEU A 265 -11.66 -13.43 -4.57
CA LEU A 265 -10.83 -14.58 -4.93
C LEU A 265 -11.55 -15.60 -5.80
N ASP A 266 -12.82 -15.85 -5.53
CA ASP A 266 -13.66 -16.77 -6.31
C ASP A 266 -13.84 -16.30 -7.75
N ALA A 267 -13.79 -14.99 -8.01
CA ALA A 267 -13.78 -14.42 -9.36
C ALA A 267 -12.44 -14.58 -10.10
N GLN A 268 -11.32 -14.78 -9.39
CA GLN A 268 -10.01 -14.85 -10.02
C GLN A 268 -9.71 -16.20 -10.68
N THR A 269 -8.82 -16.21 -11.68
CA THR A 269 -8.43 -17.43 -12.40
C THR A 269 -7.56 -18.37 -11.55
N ASP A 270 -6.65 -17.82 -10.75
CA ASP A 270 -5.78 -18.60 -9.86
C ASP A 270 -6.51 -19.00 -8.57
N LYS A 271 -7.06 -20.22 -8.57
CA LYS A 271 -7.79 -20.83 -7.45
C LYS A 271 -6.93 -21.30 -6.30
N LYS A 272 -5.59 -21.18 -6.38
CA LYS A 272 -4.68 -21.59 -5.30
C LYS A 272 -4.38 -20.46 -4.31
N ARG A 273 -4.71 -19.21 -4.65
CA ARG A 273 -4.57 -18.08 -3.73
C ARG A 273 -5.65 -18.12 -2.68
N VAL A 274 -5.28 -17.71 -1.48
CA VAL A 274 -6.16 -17.55 -0.33
C VAL A 274 -5.94 -16.15 0.25
N VAL A 275 -6.91 -15.63 0.99
CA VAL A 275 -6.78 -14.31 1.62
C VAL A 275 -5.74 -14.42 2.74
N THR A 276 -4.89 -13.41 2.87
CA THR A 276 -4.07 -13.24 4.06
C THR A 276 -4.85 -12.39 5.07
N ILE A 277 -5.13 -12.94 6.25
CA ILE A 277 -5.72 -12.19 7.36
C ILE A 277 -4.59 -11.53 8.13
N GLU A 278 -4.56 -10.21 8.13
CA GLU A 278 -3.65 -9.42 8.94
C GLU A 278 -4.28 -9.16 10.30
N TYR A 279 -3.56 -9.52 11.37
CA TYR A 279 -4.03 -9.40 12.74
C TYR A 279 -2.96 -8.76 13.63
N THR A 280 -3.09 -7.45 13.88
CA THR A 280 -2.22 -6.73 14.80
C THR A 280 -2.56 -7.12 16.22
N LEU A 281 -1.60 -7.67 16.96
CA LEU A 281 -1.76 -8.04 18.36
C LEU A 281 -1.42 -6.85 19.27
N LEU A 282 -2.38 -6.42 20.07
CA LEU A 282 -2.37 -5.31 21.00
C LEU A 282 -2.50 -5.86 22.42
N ALA A 283 -1.50 -5.59 23.27
CA ALA A 283 -1.41 -6.16 24.61
C ALA A 283 -2.66 -5.86 25.44
N GLY A 284 -3.30 -6.90 25.97
CA GLY A 284 -4.46 -6.79 26.84
C GLY A 284 -5.76 -6.35 26.14
N VAL A 285 -5.75 -6.21 24.80
CA VAL A 285 -6.90 -5.74 24.02
C VAL A 285 -7.43 -6.85 23.13
N ASN A 286 -6.58 -7.45 22.30
CA ASN A 286 -6.99 -8.44 21.30
C ASN A 286 -6.03 -9.66 21.21
N ASP A 287 -5.18 -9.87 22.22
CA ASP A 287 -4.11 -10.88 22.27
C ASP A 287 -4.38 -12.04 23.24
N SER A 288 -5.61 -12.24 23.72
CA SER A 288 -5.95 -13.33 24.64
C SER A 288 -6.13 -14.68 23.94
N VAL A 289 -6.03 -15.77 24.69
CA VAL A 289 -6.26 -17.14 24.19
C VAL A 289 -7.72 -17.33 23.78
N GLU A 290 -8.65 -16.72 24.51
CA GLU A 290 -10.08 -16.73 24.21
C GLU A 290 -10.35 -16.07 22.86
N GLN A 291 -9.70 -14.93 22.58
CA GLN A 291 -9.81 -14.23 21.30
C GLN A 291 -9.19 -15.03 20.15
N ALA A 292 -8.10 -15.77 20.39
CA ALA A 292 -7.55 -16.69 19.41
C ALA A 292 -8.54 -17.81 19.05
N ARG A 293 -9.25 -18.35 20.04
CA ARG A 293 -10.30 -19.36 19.83
C ARG A 293 -11.50 -18.81 19.08
N GLU A 294 -11.93 -17.58 19.41
CA GLU A 294 -12.99 -16.89 18.66
C GLU A 294 -12.58 -16.66 17.19
N LEU A 295 -11.33 -16.23 16.95
CA LEU A 295 -10.81 -16.04 15.60
C LEU A 295 -10.78 -17.36 14.82
N ALA A 296 -10.33 -18.44 15.46
CA ALA A 296 -10.33 -19.78 14.86
C ALA A 296 -11.75 -20.24 14.50
N ALA A 297 -12.73 -19.98 15.36
CA ALA A 297 -14.13 -20.30 15.11
C ALA A 297 -14.70 -19.47 13.95
N LEU A 298 -14.42 -18.16 13.92
CA LEU A 298 -14.84 -17.24 12.85
C LEU A 298 -14.30 -17.68 11.48
N LEU A 299 -13.04 -18.11 11.42
CA LEU A 299 -12.35 -18.43 10.17
C LEU A 299 -12.37 -19.91 9.80
N LYS A 300 -13.05 -20.77 10.57
CA LYS A 300 -13.02 -22.24 10.44
C LYS A 300 -13.25 -22.72 9.00
N ASP A 301 -14.27 -22.17 8.33
CA ASP A 301 -14.64 -22.54 6.96
C ASP A 301 -14.14 -21.50 5.93
N TYR A 302 -13.16 -20.68 6.31
CA TYR A 302 -12.61 -19.61 5.51
C TYR A 302 -11.15 -19.91 5.11
N PRO A 303 -10.90 -20.32 3.84
CA PRO A 303 -9.55 -20.58 3.35
C PRO A 303 -8.70 -19.32 3.43
N CYS A 304 -7.76 -19.31 4.37
CA CYS A 304 -6.87 -18.17 4.59
C CYS A 304 -5.52 -18.60 5.17
N LYS A 305 -4.59 -17.64 5.16
CA LYS A 305 -3.41 -17.64 6.00
C LYS A 305 -3.58 -16.52 7.02
N ILE A 306 -3.01 -16.68 8.21
CA ILE A 306 -3.08 -15.65 9.25
C ILE A 306 -1.67 -15.10 9.48
N ASN A 307 -1.54 -13.79 9.37
CA ASN A 307 -0.31 -13.07 9.67
C ASN A 307 -0.51 -12.27 10.96
N LEU A 308 0.12 -12.73 12.04
CA LEU A 308 0.13 -12.05 13.32
C LEU A 308 1.19 -10.94 13.28
N ILE A 309 0.79 -9.71 13.58
CA ILE A 309 1.70 -8.56 13.64
C ILE A 309 1.76 -8.10 15.10
N PRO A 310 2.80 -8.45 15.86
CA PRO A 310 3.00 -7.85 17.17
C PRO A 310 3.09 -6.32 17.01
N PHE A 311 2.29 -5.58 17.76
CA PHE A 311 2.20 -4.13 17.64
C PHE A 311 3.57 -3.46 17.77
N ASN A 312 3.84 -2.48 16.90
CA ASN A 312 5.04 -1.66 16.97
C ASN A 312 4.66 -0.35 17.66
N ASP A 313 5.31 -0.06 18.78
CA ASP A 313 4.97 1.10 19.59
C ASP A 313 5.30 2.39 18.82
N PHE A 314 4.47 3.42 19.02
CA PHE A 314 4.73 4.77 18.55
C PHE A 314 4.14 5.78 19.54
N PRO A 315 4.66 7.02 19.58
CA PRO A 315 4.22 8.01 20.55
C PRO A 315 2.70 8.20 20.54
N ASN A 316 2.11 8.16 21.74
CA ASN A 316 0.69 8.47 21.94
C ASN A 316 -0.27 7.47 21.28
N SER A 317 0.16 6.24 20.99
CA SER A 317 -0.68 5.18 20.42
C SER A 317 -1.88 4.82 21.32
N GLY A 318 -1.67 4.79 22.65
CA GLY A 318 -2.63 4.27 23.63
C GLY A 318 -2.65 2.74 23.71
N TYR A 319 -1.74 2.06 23.00
CA TYR A 319 -1.60 0.61 22.95
C TYR A 319 -0.16 0.21 23.25
N GLN A 320 0.03 -1.06 23.59
CA GLN A 320 1.34 -1.64 23.91
C GLN A 320 1.57 -2.91 23.10
N ARG A 321 2.85 -3.17 22.80
CA ARG A 321 3.29 -4.45 22.23
C ARG A 321 3.03 -5.61 23.20
N PRO A 322 2.42 -6.71 22.76
CA PRO A 322 2.20 -7.91 23.58
C PRO A 322 3.53 -8.61 23.91
N SER A 323 3.56 -9.33 25.04
CA SER A 323 4.70 -10.18 25.39
C SER A 323 4.89 -11.32 24.38
N GLY A 324 6.14 -11.78 24.20
CA GLY A 324 6.44 -12.93 23.33
C GLY A 324 5.67 -14.20 23.72
N ASN A 325 5.40 -14.39 25.02
CA ASN A 325 4.58 -15.50 25.52
C ASN A 325 3.11 -15.37 25.09
N ALA A 326 2.54 -14.16 25.10
CA ALA A 326 1.18 -13.94 24.64
C ALA A 326 1.06 -14.22 23.13
N VAL A 327 1.98 -13.69 22.33
CA VAL A 327 2.07 -13.96 20.88
C VAL A 327 2.19 -15.45 20.61
N SER A 328 3.08 -16.15 21.33
CA SER A 328 3.29 -17.60 21.14
C SER A 328 2.06 -18.43 21.48
N ARG A 329 1.33 -18.08 22.56
CA ARG A 329 0.07 -18.77 22.92
C ARG A 329 -1.01 -18.52 21.87
N PHE A 330 -1.16 -17.28 21.40
CA PHE A 330 -2.13 -16.94 20.36
C PHE A 330 -1.84 -17.70 19.06
N TRP A 331 -0.56 -17.71 18.65
CA TRP A 331 -0.08 -18.48 17.50
C TRP A 331 -0.35 -19.98 17.63
N GLN A 332 -0.08 -20.57 18.80
CA GLN A 332 -0.27 -22.00 19.05
C GLN A 332 -1.74 -22.39 18.89
N VAL A 333 -2.68 -21.62 19.46
CA VAL A 333 -4.12 -21.90 19.36
C VAL A 333 -4.59 -21.94 17.91
N LEU A 334 -4.16 -20.98 17.08
CA LEU A 334 -4.54 -20.94 15.67
C LEU A 334 -3.88 -22.07 14.86
N THR A 335 -2.63 -22.41 15.17
CA THR A 335 -1.92 -23.52 14.52
C THR A 335 -2.57 -24.86 14.87
N ASP A 336 -2.93 -25.08 16.14
CA ASP A 336 -3.65 -26.27 16.60
C ASP A 336 -5.05 -26.39 15.97
N ALA A 337 -5.66 -25.25 15.63
CA ALA A 337 -6.91 -25.21 14.87
C ALA A 337 -6.74 -25.48 13.37
N GLY A 338 -5.50 -25.67 12.88
CA GLY A 338 -5.18 -26.06 11.51
C GLY A 338 -4.87 -24.91 10.55
N PHE A 339 -4.72 -23.68 11.04
CA PHE A 339 -4.37 -22.53 10.19
C PHE A 339 -2.87 -22.45 9.91
N VAL A 340 -2.51 -21.96 8.72
CA VAL A 340 -1.13 -21.52 8.43
C VAL A 340 -0.95 -20.15 9.05
N VAL A 341 -0.16 -20.08 10.13
CA VAL A 341 0.05 -18.84 10.89
C VAL A 341 1.51 -18.42 10.86
N THR A 342 1.77 -17.18 10.44
CA THR A 342 3.08 -16.53 10.51
C THR A 342 3.05 -15.43 11.55
N VAL A 343 4.18 -15.21 12.24
CA VAL A 343 4.39 -14.03 13.08
C VAL A 343 5.35 -13.12 12.33
N ARG A 344 4.90 -11.91 12.01
CA ARG A 344 5.71 -10.93 11.28
C ARG A 344 6.85 -10.45 12.18
N THR A 345 8.08 -10.66 11.72
CA THR A 345 9.26 -10.08 12.35
C THR A 345 9.22 -8.56 12.19
N THR A 346 9.46 -7.81 13.28
CA THR A 346 9.62 -6.36 13.21
C THR A 346 10.88 -6.04 12.40
N ARG A 347 10.77 -5.11 11.45
CA ARG A 347 11.84 -4.69 10.53
C ARG A 347 11.90 -3.18 10.48
N GLY A 348 13.11 -2.61 10.48
CA GLY A 348 13.35 -1.16 10.45
C GLY A 348 12.78 -0.38 11.64
N ASP A 349 12.72 -0.99 12.83
CA ASP A 349 12.20 -0.32 14.05
C ASP A 349 13.11 0.83 14.50
N ASP A 350 14.42 0.70 14.30
CA ASP A 350 15.45 1.71 14.62
C ASP A 350 15.30 3.00 13.80
N ILE A 351 14.50 2.97 12.74
CA ILE A 351 14.23 4.09 11.84
C ILE A 351 12.73 4.38 11.70
N ASP A 352 11.88 3.92 12.63
CA ASP A 352 10.41 4.08 12.60
C ASP A 352 9.80 3.66 11.24
N ALA A 353 10.23 2.53 10.68
CA ALA A 353 9.77 2.01 9.39
C ALA A 353 8.90 0.75 9.52
N ALA A 354 8.62 0.29 10.74
CA ALA A 354 7.78 -0.88 10.93
C ALA A 354 6.31 -0.56 10.62
N CYS A 355 5.52 -1.61 10.36
CA CYS A 355 4.11 -1.44 10.01
C CYS A 355 3.34 -0.67 11.07
N GLY A 356 2.62 0.37 10.65
CA GLY A 356 1.83 1.24 11.51
C GLY A 356 2.59 2.42 12.12
N GLN A 357 3.92 2.47 12.01
CA GLN A 357 4.74 3.60 12.48
C GLN A 357 4.86 4.73 11.45
N LEU A 358 4.50 4.49 10.19
CA LEU A 358 4.70 5.48 9.13
C LEU A 358 3.97 6.78 9.42
N VAL A 359 4.76 7.81 9.70
CA VAL A 359 4.23 9.12 10.09
C VAL A 359 4.12 9.97 8.83
N GLY A 360 5.20 10.17 8.08
CA GLY A 360 5.25 11.23 7.08
C GLY A 360 5.00 12.61 7.70
N GLU A 361 4.65 13.58 6.86
CA GLU A 361 4.27 14.93 7.28
C GLU A 361 2.98 15.29 6.54
N VAL A 362 1.85 15.29 7.25
CA VAL A 362 0.53 15.51 6.65
C VAL A 362 -0.02 16.88 7.02
N VAL A 363 -0.28 17.71 6.00
CA VAL A 363 -1.06 18.95 6.17
C VAL A 363 -2.54 18.57 6.26
N ASP A 364 -2.99 18.25 7.48
CA ASP A 364 -4.33 17.74 7.77
C ASP A 364 -5.46 18.73 7.40
N ARG A 365 -6.42 18.28 6.59
CA ARG A 365 -7.63 19.04 6.23
C ARG A 365 -8.86 18.69 7.07
N THR A 366 -8.76 17.68 7.93
CA THR A 366 -9.89 17.13 8.71
C THR A 366 -9.94 17.64 10.16
N ARG A 367 -8.96 18.47 10.57
CA ARG A 367 -8.74 18.96 11.95
C ARG A 367 -8.63 17.83 12.99
N ARG A 368 -8.26 16.61 12.58
CA ARG A 368 -8.07 15.46 13.47
C ARG A 368 -6.77 15.59 14.26
N ALA A 369 -5.70 16.02 13.62
CA ALA A 369 -4.43 16.27 14.31
C ALA A 369 -4.63 17.31 15.43
N GLU A 370 -5.42 18.36 15.17
CA GLU A 370 -5.81 19.35 16.18
C GLU A 370 -6.65 18.76 17.30
N ARG A 371 -7.67 17.93 17.02
CA ARG A 371 -8.49 17.27 18.07
C ARG A 371 -7.66 16.33 18.95
N HIS A 372 -6.75 15.56 18.38
CA HIS A 372 -5.85 14.70 19.16
C HIS A 372 -4.88 15.50 20.02
N ARG A 373 -4.41 16.66 19.55
CA ARG A 373 -3.62 17.61 20.35
C ARG A 373 -4.47 18.28 21.44
N ALA A 374 -5.71 18.68 21.13
CA ALA A 374 -6.61 19.40 22.03
C ALA A 374 -7.21 18.52 23.14
N GLY A 375 -7.42 17.22 22.89
CA GLY A 375 -7.82 16.25 23.92
C GLY A 375 -6.77 16.03 25.03
N ARG A 376 -5.62 16.73 24.97
CA ARG A 376 -4.56 16.74 25.99
C ARG A 376 -4.55 17.99 26.89
N GLY A 377 -5.49 18.92 26.70
CA GLY A 377 -5.49 20.20 27.41
C GLY A 377 -5.74 20.17 28.92
N ASP A 378 -6.04 19.02 29.54
CA ASP A 378 -6.58 19.02 30.93
C ASP A 378 -5.90 18.08 31.94
N HIS A 379 -4.69 17.57 31.68
CA HIS A 379 -3.99 16.71 32.66
C HIS A 379 -2.49 16.98 32.86
N SER A 380 -2.02 18.21 32.61
CA SER A 380 -0.62 18.58 32.94
C SER A 380 -0.46 19.85 33.80
N LEU A 381 -1.53 20.33 34.46
CA LEU A 381 -1.47 21.55 35.28
C LEU A 381 -2.09 21.41 36.69
N LEU A 382 -1.95 20.26 37.35
CA LEU A 382 -2.38 20.09 38.75
C LEU A 382 -1.41 19.31 39.65
N GLU A 383 -0.11 19.33 39.37
CA GLU A 383 0.91 18.88 40.35
C GLU A 383 2.10 19.85 40.39
N SER A 384 1.84 21.07 40.83
CA SER A 384 2.83 21.95 41.46
C SER A 384 2.10 23.07 42.17
N GLY A 385 1.65 22.78 43.39
CA GLY A 385 1.10 23.71 44.37
C GLY A 385 1.45 23.22 45.76
#